data_AF-A0A942VEY9-F1
#
_entry.id   AF-A0A942VEY9-F1
#
_cell.length_a   1.000
_cell.length_b   1.000
_cell.length_c   1.000
_cell.angle_alpha   90.00
_cell.angle_beta   90.00
_cell.angle_gamma   90.00
#
_symmetry.space_group_name_H-M   'P 1'
#
loop_
_entity.id
_entity.type
_entity.pdbx_description
1 polymer ?
#
loop_
_entity_poly.entity_id
_entity_poly.type
_entity_poly.pdbx_seq_one_letter_code
_entity_poly.pdbx_strand_id
1 'polypeptide(L)'
;MTFIKNHWFGLLGGIVIFVFMSVFVLVLLSPRQDAQGRGFIPCTRQLAEKLLNCPEEHKIRCLFSAIAQNTWCDMKVIGGGFADWAAGKQTAPWSNYIFIPEKVRDETFDEEAEAEYLKNNPSPAAEMQKLQKLNEELENEITREEVDENEKPR
;
A
#
# COMPACT_ATOMS: atom_id res chain seq x y z
N MET A 1 32.84 -20.10 17.04
CA MET A 1 33.23 -19.10 16.02
C MET A 1 33.41 -19.68 14.60
N THR A 2 33.41 -21.00 14.41
CA THR A 2 33.51 -21.66 13.09
C THR A 2 32.32 -21.40 12.17
N PHE A 3 31.10 -21.32 12.72
CA PHE A 3 29.89 -21.04 11.96
C PHE A 3 29.92 -19.68 11.25
N ILE A 4 30.30 -18.61 11.97
CA ILE A 4 30.45 -17.28 11.39
C ILE A 4 31.55 -17.30 10.32
N LYS A 5 32.69 -17.94 10.57
CA LYS A 5 33.79 -18.02 9.59
C LYS A 5 33.39 -18.75 8.29
N ASN A 6 32.50 -19.74 8.36
CA ASN A 6 32.06 -20.51 7.19
C ASN A 6 30.86 -19.88 6.47
N HIS A 7 30.01 -19.15 7.18
CA HIS A 7 28.76 -18.61 6.66
C HIS A 7 28.69 -17.08 6.66
N TRP A 8 29.79 -16.36 6.92
CA TRP A 8 29.80 -14.89 7.00
C TRP A 8 29.20 -14.23 5.75
N PHE A 9 29.44 -14.79 4.57
CA PHE A 9 28.88 -14.28 3.32
C PHE A 9 27.36 -14.44 3.26
N GLY A 10 26.84 -15.61 3.64
CA GLY A 10 25.41 -15.86 3.71
C GLY A 10 24.72 -15.02 4.79
N LEU A 11 25.39 -14.80 5.92
CA LEU A 11 24.92 -13.96 7.01
C LEU A 11 24.85 -12.49 6.57
N LEU A 12 25.89 -12.00 5.87
CA LEU A 12 25.92 -10.66 5.30
C LEU A 12 24.84 -10.46 4.22
N GLY A 13 24.69 -11.42 3.30
CA GLY A 13 23.63 -11.40 2.31
C GLY A 13 22.23 -11.42 2.95
N GLY A 14 22.03 -12.25 3.97
CA GLY A 14 20.79 -12.31 4.74
C GLY A 14 20.45 -10.98 5.42
N ILE A 15 21.44 -10.30 6.00
CA ILE A 15 21.26 -8.96 6.58
C ILE A 15 20.82 -7.96 5.50
N VAL A 16 21.46 -7.95 4.33
CA VAL A 16 21.09 -7.04 3.23
C VAL A 16 19.65 -7.26 2.77
N ILE A 17 19.25 -8.51 2.57
CA ILE A 17 17.87 -8.86 2.19
C ILE A 17 16.89 -8.46 3.29
N PHE A 18 17.22 -8.73 4.55
CA PHE A 18 16.38 -8.36 5.69
C PHE A 18 16.17 -6.85 5.79
N VAL A 19 17.24 -6.06 5.62
CA VAL A 19 17.15 -4.59 5.60
C VAL A 19 16.27 -4.12 4.44
N PHE A 20 16.47 -4.66 3.24
CA PHE A 20 15.65 -4.32 2.08
C PHE A 20 14.16 -4.62 2.30
N MET A 21 13.85 -5.81 2.81
CA MET A 21 12.48 -6.21 3.15
C MET A 21 11.88 -5.31 4.25
N SER A 22 12.68 -4.93 5.24
CA SER A 22 12.25 -4.03 6.30
C SER A 22 11.87 -2.66 5.74
N VAL A 23 12.73 -2.06 4.90
CA VAL A 23 12.45 -0.79 4.22
C VAL A 23 11.17 -0.90 3.38
N PHE A 24 11.02 -1.98 2.62
CA PHE A 24 9.83 -2.23 1.80
C PHE A 24 8.55 -2.24 2.66
N VAL A 25 8.56 -2.95 3.79
CA VAL A 25 7.42 -2.98 4.73
C VAL A 25 7.14 -1.59 5.31
N LEU A 26 8.16 -0.82 5.69
CA LEU A 26 7.97 0.54 6.21
C LEU A 26 7.31 1.47 5.17
N VAL A 27 7.72 1.37 3.91
CA VAL A 27 7.13 2.15 2.81
C VAL A 27 5.68 1.72 2.55
N LEU A 28 5.34 0.44 2.71
CA LEU A 28 3.96 -0.04 2.59
C LEU A 28 3.05 0.48 3.73
N LEU A 29 3.56 0.49 4.96
CA LEU A 29 2.80 0.94 6.13
C LEU A 29 2.70 2.46 6.23
N SER A 30 3.53 3.20 5.50
CA SER A 30 3.54 4.65 5.55
C SER A 30 2.26 5.28 4.97
N PRO A 31 1.74 6.36 5.59
CA PRO A 31 0.57 7.07 5.07
C PRO A 31 0.89 7.70 3.71
N ARG A 32 -0.03 7.53 2.75
CA ARG A 32 0.16 7.99 1.35
C ARG A 32 -0.42 9.36 1.05
N GLN A 33 -1.33 9.84 1.91
CA GLN A 33 -2.06 11.08 1.72
C GLN A 33 -1.85 11.96 2.94
N ASP A 34 -0.94 12.93 2.85
CA ASP A 34 -0.67 13.94 3.88
C ASP A 34 -0.55 15.30 3.19
N ALA A 35 -1.27 16.29 3.72
CA ALA A 35 -1.29 17.65 3.19
C ALA A 35 0.10 18.31 3.20
N GLN A 36 0.88 18.01 4.24
CA GLN A 36 2.22 18.56 4.45
C GLN A 36 3.31 17.84 3.66
N GLY A 37 2.99 16.73 2.97
CA GLY A 37 3.94 15.98 2.16
C GLY A 37 5.11 15.42 2.98
N ARG A 38 4.86 14.94 4.19
CA ARG A 38 5.89 14.39 5.09
C ARG A 38 6.26 12.94 4.75
N GLY A 39 7.35 12.46 5.35
CA GLY A 39 7.81 11.07 5.21
C GLY A 39 8.27 10.72 3.80
N PHE A 40 7.78 9.60 3.26
CA PHE A 40 8.17 9.06 1.95
C PHE A 40 7.43 9.66 0.76
N ILE A 41 6.43 10.51 1.01
CA ILE A 41 5.60 11.15 -0.04
C ILE A 41 6.43 11.91 -1.09
N PRO A 42 7.40 12.78 -0.73
CA PRO A 42 8.18 13.52 -1.72
C PRO A 42 9.07 12.60 -2.57
N CYS A 43 9.57 11.50 -2.01
CA CYS A 43 10.32 10.48 -2.74
C CYS A 43 9.40 9.78 -3.76
N THR A 44 8.22 9.34 -3.31
CA THR A 44 7.21 8.67 -4.14
C THR A 44 6.72 9.57 -5.29
N ARG A 45 6.49 10.87 -5.02
CA ARG A 45 6.07 11.84 -6.06
C ARG A 45 7.14 12.01 -7.13
N GLN A 46 8.40 12.18 -6.73
CA GLN A 46 9.52 12.27 -7.67
C GLN A 46 9.72 10.99 -8.47
N LEU A 47 9.50 9.82 -7.86
CA LEU A 47 9.53 8.56 -8.59
C LEU A 47 8.44 8.54 -9.67
N ALA A 48 7.20 8.83 -9.31
CA ALA A 48 6.08 8.84 -10.26
C ALA A 48 6.35 9.78 -11.46
N GLU A 49 6.83 11.00 -11.19
CA GLU A 49 7.19 11.97 -12.22
C GLU A 49 8.30 11.44 -13.15
N LYS A 50 9.35 10.83 -12.59
CA LYS A 50 10.45 10.25 -13.37
C LYS A 50 10.02 9.06 -14.22
N LEU A 51 9.13 8.22 -13.71
CA LEU A 51 8.62 7.06 -14.44
C LEU A 51 7.80 7.50 -15.67
N LEU A 52 6.99 8.56 -15.53
CA LEU A 52 6.20 9.13 -16.63
C LEU A 52 7.06 9.79 -17.71
N ASN A 53 8.20 10.37 -17.31
CA ASN A 53 9.11 11.07 -18.23
C ASN A 53 10.20 10.18 -18.84
N CYS A 54 10.17 8.85 -18.63
CA CYS A 54 11.20 7.97 -19.17
C CYS A 54 11.09 7.81 -20.70
N PRO A 55 12.19 8.02 -21.45
CA PRO A 55 12.18 7.86 -22.91
C PRO A 55 12.07 6.39 -23.32
N GLU A 56 11.36 6.10 -24.42
CA GLU A 56 11.13 4.73 -24.90
C GLU A 56 12.42 4.00 -25.30
N GLU A 57 13.39 4.70 -25.92
CA GLU A 57 14.65 4.10 -26.40
C GLU A 57 15.54 3.52 -25.28
N HIS A 58 15.44 4.06 -24.06
CA HIS A 58 16.25 3.65 -22.90
C HIS A 58 15.40 3.39 -21.65
N LYS A 59 14.12 3.01 -21.85
CA LYS A 59 13.10 2.89 -20.82
C LYS A 59 13.56 2.08 -19.62
N ILE A 60 14.10 0.88 -19.84
CA ILE A 60 14.55 -0.01 -18.76
C ILE A 60 15.63 0.65 -17.88
N ARG A 61 16.65 1.26 -18.51
CA ARG A 61 17.72 1.94 -17.77
C ARG A 61 17.20 3.14 -16.99
N CYS A 62 16.29 3.92 -17.59
CA CYS A 62 15.63 5.04 -16.94
C CYS A 62 14.81 4.59 -15.73
N LEU A 63 13.99 3.54 -15.88
CA LEU A 63 13.18 2.95 -14.81
C LEU A 63 14.05 2.49 -13.63
N PHE A 64 15.09 1.70 -13.89
CA PHE A 64 16.00 1.23 -12.83
C PHE A 64 16.73 2.37 -12.14
N SER A 65 17.15 3.40 -12.89
CA SER A 65 17.76 4.60 -12.33
C SER A 65 16.77 5.35 -11.42
N ALA A 66 15.53 5.53 -11.86
CA ALA A 66 14.48 6.18 -11.09
C ALA A 66 14.18 5.41 -9.79
N ILE A 67 14.07 4.08 -9.86
CA ILE A 67 13.87 3.21 -8.69
C ILE A 67 15.06 3.33 -7.74
N ALA A 68 16.30 3.24 -8.22
CA ALA A 68 17.48 3.35 -7.38
C ALA A 68 17.55 4.70 -6.65
N GLN A 69 17.22 5.79 -7.35
CA GLN A 69 17.15 7.13 -6.77
C GLN A 69 16.03 7.24 -5.72
N ASN A 70 14.87 6.62 -5.96
CA ASN A 70 13.79 6.57 -4.99
C ASN A 70 14.21 5.79 -3.73
N THR A 71 14.75 4.59 -3.89
CA THR A 71 15.25 3.78 -2.76
C THR A 71 16.26 4.55 -1.93
N TRP A 72 17.15 5.31 -2.57
CA TRP A 72 18.10 6.17 -1.86
C TRP A 72 17.43 7.32 -1.11
N CYS A 73 16.38 7.91 -1.68
CA CYS A 73 15.57 8.93 -1.02
C CYS A 73 14.86 8.36 0.22
N ASP A 74 14.23 7.19 0.10
CA ASP A 74 13.55 6.53 1.21
C ASP A 74 14.53 6.19 2.36
N MET A 75 15.74 5.73 2.02
CA MET A 75 16.80 5.48 3.02
C MET A 75 17.22 6.75 3.78
N LYS A 76 17.22 7.92 3.14
CA LYS A 76 17.49 9.19 3.81
C LYS A 76 16.37 9.57 4.78
N VAL A 77 15.11 9.33 4.41
CA VAL A 77 13.95 9.58 5.30
C VAL A 77 14.06 8.72 6.56
N ILE A 78 14.38 7.43 6.40
CA ILE A 78 14.59 6.51 7.51
C ILE A 78 15.78 6.95 8.38
N GLY A 79 16.94 7.20 7.76
CA GLY A 79 18.14 7.62 8.45
C GLY A 79 17.96 8.94 9.21
N GLY A 80 17.24 9.90 8.63
CA GLY A 80 16.87 11.15 9.28
C GLY A 80 15.99 10.92 10.52
N GLY A 81 14.99 10.04 10.42
CA GLY A 81 14.15 9.66 11.56
C GLY A 81 14.93 9.06 12.73
N PHE A 82 15.87 8.16 12.43
CA PHE A 82 16.78 7.61 13.45
C PHE A 82 17.68 8.68 14.07
N ALA A 83 18.23 9.59 13.27
CA ALA A 83 19.08 10.66 13.76
C ALA A 83 18.31 11.65 14.67
N ASP A 84 17.09 12.02 14.28
CA ASP A 84 16.24 12.91 15.08
C ASP A 84 15.75 12.25 16.36
N TRP A 85 15.48 10.94 16.34
CA TRP A 85 15.21 10.16 17.55
C TRP A 85 16.43 10.11 18.48
N ALA A 86 17.61 9.80 17.96
CA ALA A 86 18.84 9.77 18.75
C ALA A 86 19.19 11.14 19.36
N ALA A 87 18.83 12.23 18.67
CA ALA A 87 18.96 13.60 19.17
C ALA A 87 17.84 14.03 20.14
N GLY A 88 16.86 13.16 20.43
CA GLY A 88 15.74 13.46 21.32
C GLY A 88 14.68 14.40 20.73
N LYS A 89 14.73 14.71 19.43
CA LYS A 89 13.75 15.57 18.74
C LYS A 89 12.46 14.83 18.39
N GLN A 90 12.52 13.50 18.34
CA GLN A 90 11.42 12.64 17.97
C GLN A 90 11.25 11.51 18.99
N THR A 91 10.00 11.12 19.25
CA THR A 91 9.65 10.12 20.28
C THR A 91 10.06 8.69 19.91
N ALA A 92 10.06 8.37 18.63
CA ALA A 92 10.45 7.07 18.09
C ALA A 92 11.18 7.27 16.75
N PRO A 93 12.02 6.33 16.28
CA PRO A 93 12.80 6.51 15.06
C PRO A 93 11.95 6.60 13.78
N TRP A 94 10.67 6.20 13.83
CA TRP A 94 9.75 6.19 12.70
C TRP A 94 8.70 7.30 12.67
N SER A 95 8.59 8.15 13.70
CA SER A 95 7.50 9.14 13.78
C SER A 95 7.47 10.18 12.65
N ASN A 96 8.53 10.32 11.85
CA ASN A 96 8.58 11.20 10.68
C ASN A 96 8.03 10.54 9.39
N TYR A 97 7.80 9.22 9.39
CA TYR A 97 7.30 8.49 8.23
C TYR A 97 6.21 7.45 8.54
N ILE A 98 5.93 7.17 9.83
CA ILE A 98 4.76 6.45 10.32
C ILE A 98 4.04 7.39 11.28
N PHE A 99 3.01 8.07 10.79
CA PHE A 99 2.27 9.08 11.53
C PHE A 99 0.80 9.11 11.08
N ILE A 100 -0.03 9.81 11.84
CA ILE A 100 -1.42 10.08 11.45
C ILE A 100 -1.40 11.27 10.48
N PRO A 101 -1.81 11.08 9.21
CA PRO A 101 -1.73 12.14 8.23
C PRO A 101 -2.70 13.28 8.54
N GLU A 102 -2.25 14.50 8.30
CA GLU A 102 -3.14 15.65 8.23
C GLU A 102 -3.77 15.64 6.85
N LYS A 103 -5.07 15.32 6.80
CA LYS A 103 -5.83 15.34 5.55
C LYS A 103 -6.22 16.78 5.27
N VAL A 104 -6.06 17.23 4.03
CA VAL A 104 -6.78 18.43 3.57
C VAL A 104 -8.25 18.09 3.72
N ARG A 105 -8.96 18.73 4.65
CA ARG A 105 -10.42 18.72 4.61
C ARG A 105 -10.77 19.50 3.36
N ASP A 106 -11.39 18.84 2.39
CA ASP A 106 -12.13 19.59 1.39
C ASP A 106 -13.21 20.34 2.19
N GLU A 107 -13.15 21.67 2.24
CA GLU A 107 -14.21 22.48 2.86
C GLU A 107 -15.55 22.29 2.13
N THR A 108 -15.51 21.71 0.92
CA THR A 108 -16.64 21.24 0.11
C THR A 108 -17.04 19.78 0.37
N PHE A 109 -16.31 19.04 1.22
CA PHE A 109 -16.67 17.68 1.60
C PHE A 109 -17.76 17.75 2.68
N ASP A 110 -18.99 17.88 2.19
CA ASP A 110 -20.17 17.86 3.03
C ASP A 110 -20.45 16.41 3.45
N GLU A 111 -20.13 16.08 4.70
CA GLU A 111 -20.42 14.76 5.29
C GLU A 111 -21.92 14.43 5.20
N GLU A 112 -22.81 15.43 5.21
CA GLU A 112 -24.25 15.25 5.02
C GLU A 112 -24.56 14.90 3.57
N ALA A 113 -23.90 15.56 2.60
CA ALA A 113 -24.05 15.24 1.17
C ALA A 113 -23.46 13.87 0.81
N GLU A 114 -22.35 13.45 1.44
CA GLU A 114 -21.82 12.09 1.27
C GLU A 114 -22.77 11.07 1.91
N ALA A 115 -23.28 11.32 3.13
CA ALA A 115 -24.26 10.46 3.76
C ALA A 115 -25.56 10.35 2.95
N GLU A 116 -26.02 11.45 2.34
CA GLU A 116 -27.18 11.47 1.45
C GLU A 116 -26.89 10.77 0.11
N TYR A 117 -25.70 10.97 -0.47
CA TYR A 117 -25.25 10.24 -1.64
C TYR A 117 -25.16 8.75 -1.37
N LEU A 118 -24.62 8.31 -0.23
CA LEU A 118 -24.52 6.91 0.17
C LEU A 118 -25.87 6.29 0.55
N LYS A 119 -26.82 7.11 1.00
CA LYS A 119 -28.21 6.68 1.20
C LYS A 119 -28.91 6.40 -0.13
N ASN A 120 -28.59 7.16 -1.17
CA ASN A 120 -29.18 7.03 -2.50
C ASN A 120 -28.37 6.15 -3.47
N ASN A 121 -27.10 5.93 -3.19
CA ASN A 121 -26.17 5.10 -3.96
C ASN A 121 -25.49 4.13 -2.97
N PRO A 122 -25.84 2.84 -2.98
CA PRO A 122 -25.35 1.90 -1.99
C PRO A 122 -23.82 1.87 -1.96
N SER A 123 -23.24 1.85 -0.75
CA SER A 123 -21.80 1.73 -0.60
C SER A 123 -21.29 0.42 -1.24
N PRO A 124 -20.03 0.35 -1.69
CA PRO A 124 -19.49 -0.87 -2.29
C PRO A 124 -19.64 -2.11 -1.39
N ALA A 125 -19.62 -1.91 -0.07
CA ALA A 125 -19.87 -2.97 0.90
C ALA A 125 -21.34 -3.45 0.91
N ALA A 126 -22.29 -2.51 0.81
CA ALA A 126 -23.71 -2.84 0.72
C ALA A 126 -24.06 -3.51 -0.62
N GLU A 127 -23.45 -3.08 -1.73
CA GLU A 127 -23.58 -3.75 -3.03
C GLU A 127 -23.02 -5.17 -3.00
N MET A 128 -21.87 -5.37 -2.39
CA MET A 128 -21.27 -6.70 -2.24
C MET A 128 -22.17 -7.65 -1.44
N GLN A 129 -22.79 -7.18 -0.36
CA GLN A 129 -23.75 -7.98 0.40
C GLN A 129 -24.99 -8.33 -0.42
N LYS A 130 -25.49 -7.39 -1.23
CA LYS A 130 -26.61 -7.65 -2.13
C LYS A 130 -26.25 -8.70 -3.19
N LEU A 131 -25.07 -8.60 -3.78
CA LEU A 131 -24.56 -9.57 -4.75
C LEU A 131 -24.41 -10.97 -4.15
N GLN A 132 -23.93 -11.07 -2.91
CA GLN A 132 -23.82 -12.34 -2.20
C GLN A 132 -25.18 -13.01 -2.00
N LYS A 133 -26.21 -12.25 -1.58
CA LYS A 133 -27.57 -12.77 -1.43
C LYS A 133 -28.17 -13.22 -2.75
N LEU A 134 -28.00 -12.44 -3.81
CA LEU A 134 -28.45 -12.80 -5.16
C LEU A 134 -27.77 -14.08 -5.66
N ASN A 135 -26.49 -14.27 -5.34
CA ASN A 135 -25.78 -15.49 -5.72
C ASN A 135 -26.32 -16.71 -4.96
N GLU A 136 -26.61 -16.57 -3.66
CA GLU A 136 -27.21 -17.62 -2.84
C GLU A 136 -28.64 -17.96 -3.29
N GLU A 137 -29.44 -16.96 -3.66
CA GLU A 137 -30.78 -17.17 -4.24
C GLU A 137 -30.69 -17.93 -5.57
N LEU A 138 -29.76 -17.53 -6.45
CA LEU A 138 -29.56 -18.17 -7.75
C LEU A 138 -29.07 -19.63 -7.60
N GLU A 139 -28.14 -19.90 -6.69
CA GLU A 139 -27.69 -21.27 -6.39
C GLU A 139 -28.84 -22.14 -5.88
N ASN A 140 -29.71 -21.59 -5.05
CA ASN A 140 -30.90 -22.29 -4.55
C ASN A 140 -31.94 -22.53 -5.66
N GLU A 141 -32.12 -21.58 -6.59
CA GLU A 141 -32.99 -21.75 -7.75
C GLU A 141 -32.45 -22.82 -8.71
N ILE A 142 -31.17 -22.78 -9.06
CA ILE A 142 -30.51 -23.80 -9.88
C ILE A 142 -30.65 -25.18 -9.23
N THR A 143 -30.39 -25.28 -7.93
CA THR A 143 -30.53 -26.55 -7.20
C THR A 143 -31.98 -27.05 -7.22
N ARG A 144 -32.97 -26.16 -7.08
CA ARG A 144 -34.39 -26.55 -7.17
C ARG A 144 -34.76 -27.01 -8.58
N GLU A 145 -34.30 -26.31 -9.61
CA GLU A 145 -34.53 -26.69 -11.00
C GLU A 145 -33.89 -28.05 -11.33
N GLU A 146 -32.66 -28.32 -10.85
CA GLU A 146 -31.99 -29.62 -11.00
C GLU A 146 -32.71 -30.77 -10.27
N VAL A 147 -33.34 -30.49 -9.13
CA VAL A 147 -34.15 -31.48 -8.39
C VAL A 147 -35.48 -31.75 -9.11
N ASP A 148 -36.18 -30.71 -9.54
CA ASP A 148 -37.45 -30.82 -10.26
C ASP A 148 -37.29 -31.49 -11.63
N GLU A 149 -36.16 -31.29 -12.32
CA GLU A 149 -35.86 -31.94 -13.59
C GLU A 149 -35.54 -33.45 -13.41
N ASN A 150 -34.96 -33.84 -12.27
CA ASN A 150 -34.69 -35.24 -11.93
C ASN A 150 -35.91 -35.99 -11.37
N GLU A 151 -36.94 -35.29 -10.87
CA GLU A 151 -38.15 -35.89 -10.29
C GLU A 151 -39.30 -36.05 -11.32
N LYS A 152 -39.11 -35.58 -12.56
CA LYS A 152 -40.07 -35.76 -13.65
C LYS A 152 -40.11 -37.23 -14.10
N PRO A 153 -41.26 -37.92 -14.04
CA PRO A 153 -41.34 -39.33 -14.42
C PRO A 153 -41.07 -39.49 -15.93
N ARG A 154 -40.24 -40.48 -16.25
CA ARG A 154 -39.87 -40.87 -17.63
C ARG A 154 -41.06 -41.43 -18.41
#